data_AF-A0A0G1IW35-F1
#
_entry.id   AF-A0A0G1IW35-F1
#
_cell.length_a   1.000
_cell.length_b   1.000
_cell.length_c   1.000
_cell.angle_alpha   90.00
_cell.angle_beta   90.00
_cell.angle_gamma   90.00
#
_symmetry.space_group_name_H-M   'P 1'
#
loop_
_entity.id
_entity.type
_entity.pdbx_description
1 polymer ?
#
loop_
_entity_poly.entity_id
_entity_poly.type
_entity_poly.pdbx_seq_one_letter_code
_entity_poly.pdbx_strand_id
1 'polypeptide(L)' 'LMEELRKERIPAGESISRDNLKAQLNIAAKIGAKLALILGQKEAMDGTILIRDMEEGIQESVLQTKLIEKIKAGLKKK' A
#
# COMPACT_ATOMS: atom_id res chain seq x y z
N LEU A 1 -0.93 -11.08 0.18
CA LEU A 1 -0.67 -9.71 -0.32
C LEU A 1 0.45 -9.66 -1.36
N MET A 2 1.72 -9.87 -1.00
CA MET A 2 2.84 -9.77 -1.95
C MET A 2 2.74 -10.74 -3.13
N GLU A 3 2.29 -11.98 -2.89
CA GLU A 3 2.03 -12.92 -3.99
C GLU A 3 0.95 -12.45 -4.96
N GLU A 4 -0.11 -11.82 -4.46
CA GLU A 4 -1.20 -11.30 -5.31
C GLU A 4 -0.72 -10.14 -6.17
N LEU A 5 0.04 -9.22 -5.58
CA LEU A 5 0.68 -8.12 -6.31
C LEU A 5 1.65 -8.66 -7.38
N ARG A 6 2.41 -9.72 -7.06
CA ARG A 6 3.33 -10.37 -7.99
C ARG A 6 2.60 -11.06 -9.15
N LYS A 7 1.50 -11.78 -8.88
CA LYS A 7 0.65 -12.41 -9.91
C LYS A 7 0.10 -11.37 -10.87
N GLU A 8 -0.30 -10.22 -10.34
CA GLU A 8 -0.85 -9.10 -11.12
C GLU A 8 0.23 -8.21 -11.77
N ARG A 9 1.52 -8.58 -11.64
CA ARG A 9 2.69 -7.82 -12.14
C ARG A 9 2.75 -6.38 -11.64
N ILE A 10 2.23 -6.12 -10.45
CA ILE A 10 2.29 -4.82 -9.81
C ILE A 10 3.63 -4.73 -9.07
N PRO A 11 4.51 -3.77 -9.41
CA PRO A 11 5.76 -3.57 -8.69
C PRO A 11 5.44 -3.10 -7.27
N ALA A 12 5.84 -3.90 -6.29
CA ALA A 12 5.62 -3.61 -4.87
C ALA A 12 6.92 -3.84 -4.09
N GLY A 13 7.20 -2.93 -3.16
CA GLY A 13 8.30 -3.05 -2.21
C GLY A 13 7.76 -3.18 -0.79
N GLU A 14 8.41 -4.01 0.02
CA GLU A 14 8.09 -4.18 1.44
C GLU A 14 9.23 -3.63 2.31
N SER A 15 8.88 -2.96 3.40
CA SER A 15 9.85 -2.40 4.35
C SER A 15 9.45 -2.76 5.77
N ILE A 16 9.52 -4.06 6.10
CA ILE A 16 9.13 -4.61 7.40
C ILE A 16 10.21 -4.35 8.47
N SER A 17 11.48 -4.24 8.07
CA SER A 17 12.64 -4.20 8.99
C SER A 17 12.88 -2.86 9.70
N ARG A 18 11.98 -1.87 9.62
CA ARG A 18 12.17 -0.55 10.24
C ARG A 18 11.14 -0.27 11.33
N ASP A 19 11.62 0.25 12.45
CA ASP A 19 10.89 0.40 13.72
C ASP A 19 9.69 1.35 13.72
N ASN A 20 9.54 2.24 12.73
CA ASN A 20 8.38 3.14 12.70
C ASN A 20 7.83 3.42 11.30
N LEU A 21 6.51 3.61 11.24
CA LEU A 21 5.74 3.87 10.01
C LEU A 21 6.26 5.10 9.27
N LYS A 22 6.66 6.16 9.99
CA LYS A 22 7.20 7.38 9.39
C LYS A 22 8.47 7.12 8.58
N ALA A 23 9.36 6.26 9.07
CA ALA A 23 10.56 5.84 8.36
C ALA A 23 10.24 5.00 7.13
N GLN A 24 9.23 4.13 7.20
CA GLN A 24 8.76 3.33 6.06
C GLN A 24 8.16 4.21 4.96
N LEU A 25 7.30 5.18 5.33
CA LEU A 25 6.70 6.15 4.40
C LEU A 25 7.76 7.05 3.74
N ASN A 26 8.79 7.47 4.49
CA ASN A 26 9.89 8.24 3.90
C ASN A 26 10.67 7.45 2.83
N ILE A 27 10.81 6.12 2.97
CA ILE A 27 11.41 5.29 1.91
C ILE A 27 10.49 5.24 0.71
N ALA A 28 9.20 4.97 0.93
CA ALA A 28 8.20 4.93 -0.13
C ALA A 28 8.18 6.23 -0.95
N ALA A 29 8.28 7.38 -0.27
CA ALA A 29 8.40 8.69 -0.91
C ALA A 29 9.70 8.82 -1.71
N LYS A 30 10.84 8.40 -1.14
CA LYS A 30 12.16 8.47 -1.80
C LYS A 30 12.25 7.61 -3.08
N ILE A 31 11.58 6.47 -3.12
CA ILE A 31 11.53 5.61 -4.30
C ILE A 31 10.46 6.03 -5.31
N GLY A 32 9.72 7.11 -5.03
CA GLY A 32 8.65 7.60 -5.91
C GLY A 32 7.43 6.69 -5.97
N ALA A 33 7.14 5.95 -4.89
CA ALA A 33 5.94 5.13 -4.83
C ALA A 33 4.70 6.03 -4.83
N LYS A 34 3.76 5.80 -5.75
CA LYS A 34 2.49 6.54 -5.82
C LYS A 34 1.55 6.20 -4.66
N LEU A 35 1.53 4.92 -4.30
CA LEU A 35 0.67 4.37 -3.26
C LEU A 35 1.52 3.62 -2.24
N ALA A 36 1.20 3.80 -0.96
CA ALA A 36 1.74 2.99 0.12
C ALA A 36 0.64 2.12 0.72
N LEU A 37 0.91 0.83 0.88
CA LEU A 37 0.02 -0.12 1.53
C LEU A 37 0.47 -0.30 2.98
N ILE A 38 -0.43 -0.03 3.92
CA ILE A 38 -0.17 -0.09 5.35
C ILE A 38 -1.03 -1.21 5.92
N LEU A 39 -0.36 -2.22 6.46
CA LEU A 39 -0.98 -3.37 7.12
C LEU A 39 -0.36 -3.50 8.51
N GLY A 40 -1.07 -2.98 9.52
CA GLY A 40 -0.74 -3.19 10.93
C GLY A 40 -1.51 -4.38 11.51
N GLN A 41 -1.37 -4.58 12.82
CA GLN A 41 -2.09 -5.65 13.52
C GLN A 41 -3.61 -5.46 13.44
N LYS A 42 -4.09 -4.21 13.55
CA LYS A 42 -5.52 -3.92 13.48
C LYS A 42 -6.08 -4.22 12.09
N GLU A 43 -5.43 -3.75 11.04
CA GLU A 43 -5.86 -3.99 9.66
C GLU A 43 -5.86 -5.48 9.31
N ALA A 44 -4.87 -6.23 9.83
CA ALA A 44 -4.83 -7.68 9.69
C ALA A 44 -6.00 -8.39 10.40
N MET A 45 -6.44 -7.91 11.57
CA MET A 45 -7.60 -8.44 12.29
C MET A 45 -8.92 -8.09 11.60
N ASP A 46 -9.04 -6.86 11.10
CA ASP A 46 -10.24 -6.35 10.41
C ASP A 46 -10.33 -6.85 8.94
N GLY A 47 -9.33 -7.57 8.42
CA GLY A 47 -9.29 -8.00 7.02
C GLY A 47 -9.24 -6.82 6.02
N THR A 48 -8.73 -5.69 6.48
CA THR A 48 -8.58 -4.46 5.70
C THR A 48 -7.12 -4.15 5.45
N ILE A 49 -6.85 -3.18 4.57
CA ILE A 49 -5.55 -2.58 4.32
C ILE A 49 -5.78 -1.08 4.21
N LEU A 50 -4.88 -0.29 4.80
CA LEU A 50 -4.86 1.14 4.54
C LEU A 50 -4.05 1.44 3.29
N ILE A 51 -4.67 2.08 2.30
CA ILE A 51 -3.97 2.67 1.16
C ILE A 51 -3.72 4.13 1.47
N ARG A 52 -2.47 4.55 1.37
CA ARG A 52 -2.08 5.95 1.41
C ARG A 52 -1.68 6.42 0.02
N ASP A 53 -2.33 7.47 -0.45
CA ASP A 53 -1.85 8.25 -1.59
C ASP A 53 -0.66 9.08 -1.15
N MET A 54 0.48 8.89 -1.82
CA MET A 54 1.72 9.58 -1.47
C MET A 54 1.81 10.99 -2.06
N GLU A 55 0.98 11.32 -3.05
CA GLU A 55 0.90 12.65 -3.66
C GLU A 55 -0.09 13.55 -2.90
N GLU A 56 -1.30 13.05 -2.64
CA GLU A 56 -2.37 13.80 -1.96
C GLU A 56 -2.32 13.66 -0.43
N GLY A 57 -1.56 12.68 0.09
CA GLY A 57 -1.46 12.41 1.52
C GLY A 57 -2.72 11.77 2.14
N ILE A 58 -3.69 11.40 1.31
CA ILE A 58 -4.98 10.84 1.71
C ILE A 58 -4.79 9.37 2.12
N GLN A 59 -5.45 8.94 3.19
CA GLN A 59 -5.48 7.56 3.64
C GLN A 59 -6.90 7.01 3.58
N GLU A 60 -7.07 5.85 2.96
CA GLU A 60 -8.34 5.14 2.83
C GLU A 60 -8.18 3.70 3.30
N SER A 61 -9.15 3.20 4.09
CA SER A 61 -9.21 1.78 4.46
C SER A 61 -10.03 1.01 3.42
N VAL A 62 -9.45 -0.05 2.87
CA VAL A 62 -10.10 -0.91 1.90
C VAL A 62 -10.05 -2.36 2.34
N LEU A 63 -11.07 -3.13 1.96
CA LEU A 63 -11.06 -4.58 2.14
C LEU A 63 -9.95 -5.20 1.29
N GLN A 64 -9.26 -6.21 1.83
CA GLN A 64 -8.22 -6.93 1.11
C GLN A 64 -8.72 -7.50 -0.23
N THR A 65 -9.97 -7.95 -0.26
CA THR A 65 -10.62 -8.49 -1.47
C THR A 65 -10.76 -7.46 -2.60
N LYS A 66 -10.90 -6.17 -2.27
CA LYS A 66 -11.04 -5.06 -3.24
C LYS A 66 -9.73 -4.32 -3.50
N LEU A 67 -8.65 -4.74 -2.86
CA LEU A 67 -7.37 -4.05 -2.92
C LEU A 67 -6.84 -3.96 -4.35
N ILE A 68 -6.82 -5.09 -5.07
CA ILE A 68 -6.27 -5.16 -6.43
C ILE A 68 -7.02 -4.24 -7.38
N GLU A 69 -8.36 -4.20 -7.27
CA GLU A 69 -9.19 -3.29 -8.08
C GLU A 69 -8.85 -1.83 -7.79
N LYS A 70 -8.69 -1.47 -6.51
CA LYS A 70 -8.37 -0.10 -6.10
C LYS A 70 -6.96 0.30 -6.56
N ILE A 71 -5.96 -0.57 -6.42
CA ILE A 71 -4.60 -0.32 -6.88
C ILE A 71 -4.58 -0.14 -8.41
N LYS A 72 -5.28 -1.00 -9.15
CA LYS A 72 -5.39 -0.86 -10.61
C LYS A 72 -6.07 0.45 -11.02
N ALA A 73 -7.09 0.88 -10.30
CA ALA A 73 -7.76 2.16 -10.53
C ALA A 73 -6.83 3.35 -10.24
N GLY A 74 -6.10 3.32 -9.12
CA GLY A 74 -5.15 4.36 -8.73
C GLY A 74 -3.93 4.46 -9.66
N LEU A 75 -3.40 3.32 -10.12
CA LEU A 75 -2.28 3.28 -11.07
C LEU A 75 -2.68 3.66 -12.51
N LYS A 76 -3.96 3.54 -12.87
CA LYS A 76 -4.50 3.91 -14.19
C LYS A 76 -4.74 5.40 -14.39
N LYS A 77 -4.74 6.22 -13.33
CA LYS A 77 -4.75 7.69 -13.50
C LYS A 77 -3.46 8.10 -14.23
N LYS A 78 -3.62 8.42 -15.51
CA LYS A 78 -2.60 8.97 -16.41
C LYS A 78 -3.22 10.15 -17.13
#